data_AF-A0AAD7ZUQ7-F1
#
_entry.id   AF-A0AAD7ZUQ7-F1
#
_cell.length_a   1.000
_cell.length_b   1.000
_cell.length_c   1.000
_cell.angle_alpha   90.00
_cell.angle_beta   90.00
_cell.angle_gamma   90.00
#
_symmetry.space_group_name_H-M   'P 1'
#
loop_
_entity.id
_entity.type
_entity.pdbx_description
1 polymer ?
#
loop_
_entity_poly.entity_id
_entity_poly.type
_entity_poly.pdbx_seq_one_letter_code
_entity_poly.pdbx_strand_id
1 'polypeptide(L)'
;MGGTSYNLFCIHCNQLICEVAKWKVNKKGKIAIPDIINVTTRDAEDAVNKDLLCYCGECIGEALQMKTCWKYFLNSAKITRSVIHNSDKMTDKQSSSSRKLTSNKETDKKSSLCDCNKSAEILEMKSRFENLEKQMNSMNEEYINKFKDMSKMLILYKLEITRLQEVIWSLHPEFDLNAAFTVDTSNISLALNNC
;
A
#
# COMPACT_ATOMS: atom_id res chain seq x y z
N MET A 1 -5.45 6.09 30.97
CA MET A 1 -4.52 4.98 30.66
C MET A 1 -4.38 4.91 29.15
N GLY A 2 -3.28 5.40 28.59
CA GLY A 2 -3.04 5.39 27.15
C GLY A 2 -2.80 3.96 26.66
N GLY A 3 -3.63 3.45 25.76
CA GLY A 3 -3.38 2.19 25.09
C GLY A 3 -2.30 2.39 24.03
N THR A 4 -1.29 1.53 24.02
CA THR A 4 -0.31 1.49 22.93
C THR A 4 -1.02 1.02 21.66
N SER A 5 -1.12 1.89 20.66
CA SER A 5 -1.61 1.52 19.34
C SER A 5 -0.47 0.93 18.52
N TYR A 6 -0.80 -0.06 17.70
CA TYR A 6 0.14 -0.76 16.86
C TYR A 6 -0.35 -0.77 15.42
N ASN A 7 0.60 -0.61 14.51
CA ASN A 7 0.36 -0.79 13.09
C ASN A 7 0.88 -2.16 12.67
N LEU A 8 0.04 -2.90 11.94
CA LEU A 8 0.38 -4.20 11.37
C LEU A 8 0.68 -4.04 9.88
N PHE A 9 1.85 -4.52 9.48
CA PHE A 9 2.35 -4.46 8.10
C PHE A 9 2.56 -5.87 7.58
N CYS A 10 2.42 -6.05 6.27
CA CYS A 10 2.83 -7.30 5.65
C CYS A 10 4.36 -7.36 5.57
N ILE A 11 4.96 -8.52 5.88
CA ILE A 11 6.42 -8.69 5.84
C ILE A 11 6.98 -8.50 4.42
N HIS A 12 6.23 -8.90 3.39
CA HIS A 12 6.73 -8.92 2.01
C HIS A 12 6.67 -7.53 1.34
N CYS A 13 5.52 -6.86 1.45
CA CYS A 13 5.25 -5.58 0.78
C CYS A 13 5.47 -4.37 1.70
N ASN A 14 5.66 -4.59 3.01
CA ASN A 14 5.64 -3.56 4.06
C ASN A 14 4.40 -2.64 4.02
N GLN A 15 3.32 -3.09 3.38
CA GLN A 15 2.08 -2.34 3.27
C GLN A 15 1.31 -2.43 4.59
N LEU A 16 0.70 -1.32 5.00
CA LEU A 16 -0.16 -1.26 6.18
C LEU A 16 -1.43 -2.10 5.95
N ILE A 17 -1.65 -3.09 6.81
CA ILE A 17 -2.81 -3.99 6.80
C ILE A 17 -3.91 -3.44 7.71
N CYS A 18 -3.53 -3.03 8.92
CA CYS A 18 -4.47 -2.70 9.99
C CYS A 18 -3.80 -1.79 11.04
N GLU A 19 -4.56 -0.81 11.53
CA GLU A 19 -4.20 -0.02 12.71
C GLU A 19 -5.05 -0.50 13.89
N VAL A 20 -4.40 -0.97 14.95
CA VAL A 20 -5.08 -1.62 16.07
C VAL A 20 -4.54 -1.18 17.41
N ALA A 21 -5.45 -0.71 18.25
CA ALA A 21 -5.14 -0.45 19.66
C ALA A 21 -4.89 -1.74 20.44
N LYS A 22 -5.59 -2.83 20.11
CA LYS A 22 -5.46 -4.16 20.75
C LYS A 22 -5.82 -5.26 19.76
N TRP A 23 -5.06 -6.36 19.76
CA TRP A 23 -5.41 -7.61 19.09
C TRP A 23 -5.34 -8.79 20.04
N LYS A 24 -5.92 -9.92 19.64
CA LYS A 24 -5.85 -11.19 20.40
C LYS A 24 -5.23 -12.27 19.52
N VAL A 25 -4.33 -13.07 20.07
CA VAL A 25 -3.81 -14.27 19.39
C VAL A 25 -4.66 -15.46 19.80
N ASN A 26 -5.15 -16.24 18.84
CA ASN A 26 -5.94 -17.44 19.11
C ASN A 26 -5.04 -18.63 19.48
N LYS A 27 -5.65 -19.74 19.93
CA LYS A 27 -4.90 -20.98 20.28
C LYS A 27 -4.13 -21.60 19.11
N LYS A 28 -4.42 -21.21 17.87
CA LYS A 28 -3.73 -21.64 16.64
C LYS A 28 -2.62 -20.66 16.22
N GLY A 29 -2.28 -19.67 17.06
CA GLY A 29 -1.22 -18.69 16.76
C GLY A 29 -1.59 -17.61 15.73
N LYS A 30 -2.86 -17.52 15.31
CA LYS A 30 -3.38 -16.49 14.39
C LYS A 30 -3.82 -15.25 15.16
N ILE A 31 -3.58 -14.07 14.61
CA ILE A 31 -3.94 -12.79 15.20
C ILE A 31 -5.35 -12.40 14.76
N ALA A 32 -6.29 -12.38 15.70
CA ALA A 32 -7.63 -11.88 15.48
C ALA A 32 -7.65 -10.35 15.55
N ILE A 33 -8.13 -9.73 14.49
CA ILE A 33 -8.26 -8.27 14.36
C ILE A 33 -9.72 -7.88 14.11
N PRO A 34 -10.14 -6.69 14.60
CA PRO A 34 -11.52 -6.24 14.46
C PRO A 34 -11.84 -5.74 13.04
N ASP A 35 -10.86 -5.19 12.34
CA ASP A 35 -11.07 -4.55 11.05
C ASP A 35 -9.80 -4.59 10.19
N ILE A 36 -9.95 -4.37 8.89
CA ILE A 36 -8.88 -4.41 7.90
C ILE A 36 -8.99 -3.24 6.92
N ILE A 37 -7.85 -2.70 6.47
CA ILE A 37 -7.83 -1.51 5.61
C ILE A 37 -7.53 -1.89 4.14
N ASN A 38 -6.32 -2.39 3.87
CA ASN A 38 -5.80 -2.57 2.51
C ASN A 38 -5.56 -4.04 2.18
N VAL A 39 -6.63 -4.81 2.06
CA VAL A 39 -6.55 -6.26 1.82
C VAL A 39 -7.63 -6.68 0.83
N THR A 40 -7.28 -7.59 -0.07
CA THR A 40 -8.24 -8.22 -0.98
C THR A 40 -8.56 -9.62 -0.48
N THR A 41 -9.74 -10.13 -0.83
CA THR A 41 -10.17 -11.49 -0.47
C THR A 41 -10.18 -12.39 -1.70
N ARG A 42 -9.69 -13.62 -1.57
CA ARG A 42 -9.86 -14.69 -2.56
C ARG A 42 -10.62 -15.84 -1.95
N ASP A 43 -11.47 -16.51 -2.72
CA ASP A 43 -12.14 -17.71 -2.22
C ASP A 43 -11.10 -18.79 -1.89
N ALA A 44 -11.14 -19.29 -0.66
CA ALA A 44 -10.27 -20.39 -0.26
C ALA A 44 -10.81 -21.71 -0.84
N GLU A 45 -9.96 -22.74 -0.88
CA GLU A 45 -10.37 -24.09 -1.32
C GLU A 45 -11.55 -24.64 -0.51
N ASP A 46 -11.68 -24.20 0.75
CA ASP A 46 -12.82 -24.46 1.61
C ASP A 46 -13.84 -23.32 1.50
N ALA A 47 -15.04 -23.61 0.96
CA ALA A 47 -16.13 -22.66 0.68
C ALA A 47 -16.64 -21.80 1.86
N VAL A 48 -16.16 -22.05 3.08
CA VAL A 48 -16.55 -21.35 4.32
C VAL A 48 -15.58 -20.20 4.65
N ASN A 49 -14.35 -20.25 4.14
CA ASN A 49 -13.29 -19.30 4.44
C ASN A 49 -12.88 -18.53 3.17
N LYS A 50 -12.39 -17.30 3.36
CA LYS A 50 -11.71 -16.56 2.30
C LYS A 50 -10.27 -16.30 2.70
N ASP A 51 -9.34 -16.44 1.76
CA ASP A 51 -7.95 -16.02 1.95
C ASP A 51 -7.89 -14.48 1.96
N LEU A 52 -7.11 -13.92 2.90
CA LEU A 52 -6.77 -12.49 2.93
C LEU A 52 -5.43 -12.29 2.22
N LEU A 53 -5.39 -11.45 1.19
CA LEU A 53 -4.21 -11.16 0.39
C LEU A 53 -3.72 -9.72 0.61
N CYS A 54 -2.41 -9.52 0.88
CA CYS A 54 -1.80 -8.18 0.73
C CYS A 54 -2.03 -7.73 -0.72
N TYR A 55 -2.01 -6.42 -0.94
CA TYR A 55 -1.87 -5.82 -2.26
C TYR A 55 -0.77 -6.46 -3.14
N CYS A 56 0.31 -6.97 -2.55
CA CYS A 56 1.35 -7.70 -3.30
C CYS A 56 1.01 -9.14 -3.68
N GLY A 57 -0.23 -9.59 -3.43
CA GLY A 57 -0.70 -10.94 -3.71
C GLY A 57 -0.37 -11.98 -2.63
N GLU A 58 0.43 -11.62 -1.61
CA GLU A 58 0.81 -12.56 -0.55
C GLU A 58 -0.39 -12.88 0.35
N CYS A 59 -0.67 -14.16 0.58
CA CYS A 59 -1.72 -14.58 1.50
C CYS A 59 -1.29 -14.35 2.95
N ILE A 60 -1.86 -13.37 3.63
CA ILE A 60 -1.49 -12.91 4.98
C ILE A 60 -2.43 -13.42 6.07
N GLY A 61 -3.53 -14.09 5.72
CA GLY A 61 -4.49 -14.58 6.69
C GLY A 61 -5.77 -15.13 6.07
N GLU A 62 -6.81 -15.22 6.88
CA GLU A 62 -8.11 -15.75 6.48
C GLU A 62 -9.23 -14.87 7.07
N ALA A 63 -10.31 -14.72 6.30
CA ALA A 63 -11.57 -14.13 6.71
C ALA A 63 -12.61 -15.24 6.87
N LEU A 64 -13.23 -15.30 8.05
CA LEU A 64 -14.30 -16.23 8.37
C LEU A 64 -15.62 -15.49 8.41
N GLN A 65 -16.60 -15.94 7.62
CA GLN A 65 -17.95 -15.43 7.71
C GLN A 65 -18.65 -16.07 8.91
N MET A 66 -19.03 -15.24 9.89
CA MET A 66 -19.97 -15.65 10.94
C MET A 66 -21.37 -15.13 10.61
N LYS A 67 -22.40 -15.66 11.29
CA LYS A 67 -23.84 -15.40 11.03
C LYS A 67 -24.19 -13.94 10.71
N THR A 68 -23.53 -12.97 11.34
CA THR A 68 -23.83 -11.54 11.17
C THR A 68 -22.60 -10.67 10.88
N CYS A 69 -21.39 -11.22 10.86
CA CYS A 69 -20.18 -10.42 10.67
C CYS A 69 -18.99 -11.25 10.17
N TRP A 70 -18.03 -10.55 9.55
CA TRP A 70 -16.74 -11.10 9.21
C TRP A 70 -15.79 -11.04 10.40
N LYS A 71 -15.00 -12.10 10.57
CA LYS A 71 -13.87 -12.12 11.50
C LYS A 71 -12.58 -12.37 10.73
N TYR A 72 -11.59 -11.53 11.01
CA TYR A 72 -10.31 -11.56 10.31
C TYR A 72 -9.21 -12.15 11.20
N PHE A 73 -8.46 -13.08 10.63
CA PHE A 73 -7.38 -13.78 11.31
C PHE A 73 -6.10 -13.70 10.48
N LEU A 74 -5.12 -12.94 10.96
CA LEU A 74 -3.82 -12.81 10.29
C LEU A 74 -2.84 -13.89 10.75
N ASN A 75 -1.97 -14.32 9.85
CA ASN A 75 -0.86 -15.21 10.17
C ASN A 75 0.30 -14.40 10.76
N SER A 76 0.66 -14.68 12.01
CA SER A 76 1.74 -14.00 12.73
C SER A 76 3.10 -14.10 12.03
N ALA A 77 3.34 -15.16 11.27
CA ALA A 77 4.59 -15.35 10.52
C ALA A 77 4.68 -14.49 9.24
N LYS A 78 3.59 -13.83 8.84
CA LYS A 78 3.51 -13.03 7.60
C LYS A 78 3.31 -11.53 7.86
N ILE A 79 3.32 -11.12 9.13
CA ILE A 79 3.06 -9.74 9.53
C ILE A 79 4.13 -9.21 10.49
N THR A 80 4.45 -7.94 10.33
CA THR A 80 5.35 -7.16 11.20
C THR A 80 4.53 -6.15 11.98
N ARG A 81 4.98 -5.79 13.19
CA ARG A 81 4.32 -4.78 14.03
C ARG A 81 5.22 -3.57 14.23
N SER A 82 4.64 -2.37 14.17
CA SER A 82 5.26 -1.13 14.62
C SER A 82 4.44 -0.50 15.74
N VAL A 83 5.12 0.10 16.71
CA VAL A 83 4.50 0.82 17.81
C VAL A 83 4.23 2.25 17.36
N ILE A 84 2.99 2.71 17.49
CA ILE A 84 2.67 4.13 17.29
C ILE A 84 3.06 4.86 18.58
N HIS A 85 4.24 5.47 18.56
CA HIS A 85 4.55 6.51 19.54
C HIS A 85 3.86 7.79 19.09
N ASN A 86 2.80 8.21 19.78
CA ASN A 86 2.29 9.57 19.67
C ASN A 86 3.35 10.52 20.26
N SER A 87 4.39 10.80 19.49
CA SER A 87 5.35 11.86 19.76
C SER A 87 5.22 12.95 18.70
N ASP A 88 4.03 13.53 18.60
CA ASP A 88 3.86 14.88 18.07
C ASP A 88 3.53 15.83 19.22
N LYS A 89 4.59 16.22 19.92
CA LYS A 89 4.70 17.57 20.45
C LYS A 89 6.03 18.12 19.99
N MET A 90 5.96 18.95 18.95
CA MET A 90 6.98 19.95 18.67
C MET A 90 7.48 20.57 19.97
N THR A 91 8.74 20.33 20.28
CA THR A 91 9.49 21.16 21.22
C THR A 91 10.78 21.53 20.52
N ASP A 92 10.72 22.62 19.77
CA ASP A 92 11.83 23.55 19.68
C ASP A 92 12.25 23.89 21.12
N LYS A 93 13.35 23.28 21.59
CA LYS A 93 14.08 23.75 22.76
C LYS A 93 15.55 23.88 22.39
N GLN A 94 15.89 25.10 22.01
CA GLN A 94 17.19 25.69 22.29
C GLN A 94 17.67 25.28 23.68
N SER A 95 18.88 24.74 23.75
CA SER A 95 19.70 24.77 24.96
C SER A 95 21.18 24.65 24.61
N SER A 96 21.72 25.65 23.93
CA SER A 96 23.16 25.94 23.99
C SER A 96 23.44 26.77 25.24
N SER A 97 23.71 26.08 26.35
CA SER A 97 24.23 26.69 27.57
C SER A 97 25.71 26.34 27.74
N SER A 98 26.52 27.39 27.64
CA SER A 98 27.91 27.59 28.05
C SER A 98 28.60 26.53 28.91
N ARG A 99 29.79 26.10 28.48
CA ARG A 99 31.00 26.07 29.33
C ARG A 99 32.26 26.33 28.51
N LYS A 100 32.84 27.51 28.74
CA LYS A 100 34.27 27.82 28.54
C LYS A 100 35.10 26.86 29.39
N LEU A 101 36.14 26.27 28.81
CA LEU A 101 37.31 25.77 29.53
C LEU A 101 38.54 26.00 28.65
N THR A 102 39.46 26.78 29.20
CA THR A 102 40.73 27.23 28.63
C THR A 102 41.85 26.20 28.80
N SER A 103 42.82 26.26 27.87
CA SER A 103 44.28 26.08 28.05
C SER A 103 44.96 24.72 27.77
N ASN A 104 45.66 24.70 26.63
CA ASN A 104 47.03 24.23 26.32
C ASN A 104 47.49 22.78 26.58
N LYS A 105 47.87 22.08 25.49
CA LYS A 105 49.25 21.64 25.20
C LYS A 105 49.39 21.10 23.76
N GLU A 106 50.54 21.41 23.15
CA GLU A 106 50.94 21.15 21.75
C GLU A 106 51.30 19.67 21.45
N THR A 107 51.53 19.42 20.15
CA THR A 107 52.05 18.20 19.46
C THR A 107 50.97 17.14 19.15
N ASP A 108 50.77 16.64 17.92
CA ASP A 108 51.63 16.44 16.76
C ASP A 108 50.86 16.55 15.43
N LYS A 109 51.52 17.09 14.39
CA LYS A 109 51.05 17.13 13.00
C LYS A 109 51.67 16.01 12.17
N LYS A 110 50.82 15.14 11.61
CA LYS A 110 50.87 14.39 10.32
C LYS A 110 50.12 13.06 10.56
N SER A 111 49.02 12.70 9.88
CA SER A 111 48.52 13.05 8.56
C SER A 111 46.99 12.82 8.53
N SER A 112 46.20 13.88 8.41
CA SER A 112 44.77 13.76 8.08
C SER A 112 44.63 13.94 6.57
N LEU A 113 44.65 12.83 5.83
CA LEU A 113 44.27 12.82 4.43
C LEU A 113 42.75 13.13 4.34
N CYS A 114 42.45 14.42 4.11
CA CYS A 114 41.33 14.95 3.36
C CYS A 114 39.93 14.29 3.55
N ASP A 115 39.18 14.71 4.56
CA ASP A 115 37.72 14.47 4.68
C ASP A 115 36.88 15.36 3.73
N CYS A 116 37.48 16.13 2.82
CA CYS A 116 36.76 16.99 1.88
C CYS A 116 36.06 16.23 0.73
N ASN A 117 36.38 14.96 0.48
CA ASN A 117 35.73 14.19 -0.60
C ASN A 117 34.37 13.61 -0.18
N LYS A 118 34.17 13.29 1.11
CA LYS A 118 32.89 12.72 1.60
C LYS A 118 31.76 13.74 1.56
N SER A 119 32.04 15.03 1.79
CA SER A 119 31.01 16.08 1.76
C SER A 119 30.53 16.38 0.34
N ALA A 120 31.43 16.33 -0.65
CA ALA A 120 31.08 16.48 -2.06
C ALA A 120 30.24 15.30 -2.58
N GLU A 121 30.59 14.07 -2.19
CA GLU A 121 29.85 12.86 -2.55
C GLU A 121 28.44 12.82 -1.95
N ILE A 122 28.27 13.27 -0.70
CA ILE A 122 26.96 13.42 -0.06
C ILE A 122 26.10 14.48 -0.77
N LEU A 123 26.71 15.59 -1.20
CA LEU A 123 26.02 16.64 -1.98
C LEU A 123 25.58 16.13 -3.35
N GLU A 124 26.43 15.35 -4.02
CA GLU A 124 26.09 14.71 -5.30
C GLU A 124 24.99 13.65 -5.14
N MET A 125 25.03 12.85 -4.06
CA MET A 125 23.94 11.93 -3.78
C MET A 125 22.61 12.65 -3.53
N LYS A 126 22.62 13.74 -2.77
CA LYS A 126 21.40 14.53 -2.52
C LYS A 126 20.81 15.09 -3.80
N SER A 127 21.63 15.66 -4.67
CA SER A 127 21.14 16.20 -5.95
C SER A 127 20.59 15.09 -6.87
N ARG A 128 21.19 13.89 -6.85
CA ARG A 128 20.65 12.71 -7.55
C ARG A 128 19.31 12.26 -6.98
N PHE A 129 19.17 12.22 -5.65
CA PHE A 129 17.90 11.89 -5.00
C PHE A 129 16.79 12.88 -5.36
N GLU A 130 17.06 14.17 -5.29
CA GLU A 130 16.09 15.20 -5.67
C GLU A 130 15.69 15.11 -7.14
N ASN A 131 16.63 14.75 -8.03
CA ASN A 131 16.34 14.54 -9.45
C ASN A 131 15.48 13.29 -9.67
N LEU A 132 15.79 12.19 -8.98
CA LEU A 132 15.00 10.95 -9.04
C LEU A 132 13.57 11.16 -8.51
N GLU A 133 13.41 11.92 -7.42
CA GLU A 133 12.10 12.25 -6.86
C GLU A 133 11.27 13.08 -7.85
N LYS A 134 11.89 14.08 -8.51
CA LYS A 134 11.23 14.85 -9.58
C LYS A 134 10.82 13.98 -10.76
N GLN A 135 11.69 13.06 -11.20
CA GLN A 135 11.39 12.12 -12.27
C GLN A 135 10.24 11.19 -11.90
N MET A 136 10.24 10.67 -10.66
CA MET A 136 9.16 9.82 -10.15
C MET A 136 7.83 10.58 -10.13
N ASN A 137 7.81 11.81 -9.65
CA ASN A 137 6.60 12.63 -9.61
C ASN A 137 6.08 12.92 -11.02
N SER A 138 6.96 13.27 -11.96
CA SER A 138 6.59 13.50 -13.36
C SER A 138 6.01 12.23 -14.01
N MET A 139 6.60 11.06 -13.74
CA MET A 139 6.10 9.78 -14.24
C MET A 139 4.73 9.44 -13.65
N ASN A 140 4.53 9.73 -12.37
CA ASN A 140 3.25 9.50 -11.69
C ASN A 140 2.14 10.41 -12.26
N GLU A 141 2.45 11.67 -12.54
CA GLU A 141 1.52 12.59 -13.21
C GLU A 141 1.15 12.10 -14.62
N GLU A 142 2.11 11.62 -15.40
CA GLU A 142 1.86 11.04 -16.72
C GLU A 142 0.96 9.80 -16.63
N TYR A 143 1.22 8.92 -15.65
CA TYR A 143 0.40 7.73 -15.41
C TYR A 143 -1.05 8.10 -15.06
N ILE A 144 -1.24 9.06 -14.15
CA ILE A 144 -2.57 9.55 -13.77
C ILE A 144 -3.32 10.11 -14.99
N ASN A 145 -2.63 10.85 -15.86
CA ASN A 145 -3.25 11.40 -17.06
C ASN A 145 -3.64 10.30 -18.06
N LYS A 146 -2.77 9.31 -18.31
CA LYS A 146 -3.11 8.14 -19.14
C LYS A 146 -4.31 7.37 -18.60
N PHE A 147 -4.37 7.17 -17.28
CA PHE A 147 -5.50 6.51 -16.64
C PHE A 147 -6.81 7.29 -16.84
N LYS A 148 -6.77 8.63 -16.70
CA LYS A 148 -7.94 9.49 -16.95
C LYS A 148 -8.40 9.40 -18.41
N ASP A 149 -7.48 9.39 -19.36
CA ASP A 149 -7.81 9.33 -20.78
C ASP A 149 -8.39 7.97 -21.17
N MET A 150 -7.82 6.87 -20.67
CA MET A 150 -8.41 5.53 -20.81
C MET A 150 -9.81 5.46 -20.20
N SER A 151 -10.00 6.02 -19.01
CA SER A 151 -11.31 6.03 -18.33
C SER A 151 -12.36 6.79 -19.14
N LYS A 152 -12.01 7.95 -19.71
CA LYS A 152 -12.90 8.70 -20.61
C LYS A 152 -13.27 7.88 -21.84
N MET A 153 -12.29 7.21 -22.47
CA MET A 153 -12.53 6.39 -23.65
C MET A 153 -13.46 5.20 -23.34
N LEU A 154 -13.27 4.52 -22.21
CA LEU A 154 -14.16 3.43 -21.77
C LEU A 154 -15.60 3.91 -21.53
N ILE A 155 -15.76 5.10 -20.94
CA ILE A 155 -17.09 5.70 -20.75
C ILE A 155 -17.76 6.00 -22.09
N LEU A 156 -17.03 6.57 -23.05
CA LEU A 156 -17.54 6.85 -24.39
C LEU A 156 -17.99 5.56 -25.10
N TYR A 157 -17.19 4.50 -25.04
CA TYR A 157 -17.58 3.20 -25.61
C TYR A 157 -18.83 2.63 -24.94
N LYS A 158 -18.93 2.73 -23.62
CA LYS A 158 -20.12 2.26 -22.90
C LYS A 158 -21.38 3.01 -23.33
N LEU A 159 -21.30 4.33 -23.46
CA LEU A 159 -22.43 5.14 -23.92
C LEU A 159 -22.85 4.78 -25.34
N GLU A 160 -21.90 4.56 -26.25
CA GLU A 160 -22.21 4.15 -27.63
C GLU A 160 -22.83 2.75 -27.68
N ILE A 161 -22.35 1.80 -26.87
CA ILE A 161 -22.97 0.47 -26.75
C ILE A 161 -24.41 0.60 -26.27
N THR A 162 -24.68 1.40 -25.23
CA THR A 162 -26.04 1.64 -24.75
C THR A 162 -26.93 2.26 -25.82
N ARG A 163 -26.43 3.25 -26.57
CA ARG A 163 -27.16 3.85 -27.69
C ARG A 163 -27.51 2.81 -28.76
N LEU A 164 -26.57 1.94 -29.10
CA LEU A 164 -26.80 0.86 -30.08
C LEU A 164 -27.79 -0.18 -29.56
N GLN A 165 -27.75 -0.51 -28.26
CA GLN A 165 -28.72 -1.42 -27.63
C GLN A 165 -30.15 -0.85 -27.72
N GLU A 166 -30.33 0.45 -27.47
CA GLU A 166 -31.64 1.11 -27.59
C GLU A 166 -32.20 1.06 -29.02
N VAL A 167 -31.33 1.25 -30.03
CA VAL A 167 -31.72 1.12 -31.44
C VAL A 167 -32.12 -0.33 -31.75
N ILE A 168 -31.33 -1.32 -31.31
CA ILE A 168 -31.64 -2.73 -31.54
C ILE A 168 -32.96 -3.11 -30.86
N TRP A 169 -33.22 -2.67 -29.63
CA TRP A 169 -34.50 -2.90 -28.95
C TRP A 169 -35.68 -2.28 -29.70
N SER A 170 -35.49 -1.09 -30.27
CA SER A 170 -36.53 -0.41 -31.04
C SER A 170 -36.86 -1.15 -32.34
N LEU A 171 -35.87 -1.78 -32.97
CA LEU A 171 -36.03 -2.55 -34.22
C LEU A 171 -36.46 -4.01 -33.98
N HIS A 172 -36.06 -4.59 -32.86
CA HIS A 172 -36.29 -5.99 -32.51
C HIS A 172 -36.70 -6.12 -31.03
N PRO A 173 -37.94 -5.75 -30.67
CA PRO A 173 -38.39 -5.72 -29.28
C PRO A 173 -38.46 -7.10 -28.59
N GLU A 174 -38.48 -8.18 -29.37
CA GLU A 174 -38.46 -9.56 -28.85
C GLU A 174 -37.04 -10.15 -28.71
N PHE A 175 -36.00 -9.39 -29.07
CA PHE A 175 -34.63 -9.87 -29.03
C PHE A 175 -34.05 -9.78 -27.61
N ASP A 176 -33.65 -10.92 -27.03
CA ASP A 176 -33.04 -10.97 -25.71
C ASP A 176 -31.56 -10.53 -25.76
N LEU A 177 -31.36 -9.21 -25.65
CA LEU A 177 -30.03 -8.60 -25.62
C LEU A 177 -29.19 -9.04 -24.40
N ASN A 178 -29.83 -9.48 -23.29
CA ASN A 178 -29.07 -9.90 -22.11
C ASN A 178 -28.27 -11.17 -22.39
N ALA A 179 -28.82 -12.09 -23.19
CA ALA A 179 -28.09 -13.27 -23.65
C ALA A 179 -26.98 -12.89 -24.66
N ALA A 180 -27.27 -11.97 -25.59
CA ALA A 180 -26.35 -11.61 -26.68
C ALA A 180 -25.13 -10.78 -26.24
N PHE A 181 -25.21 -10.02 -25.15
CA PHE A 181 -24.11 -9.21 -24.60
C PHE A 181 -23.52 -9.76 -23.31
N THR A 182 -23.69 -11.06 -23.03
CA THR A 182 -22.98 -11.70 -21.93
C THR A 182 -21.48 -11.64 -22.18
N VAL A 183 -20.76 -10.91 -21.33
CA VAL A 183 -19.30 -10.91 -21.33
C VAL A 183 -18.86 -12.24 -20.71
N ASP A 184 -18.28 -13.12 -21.53
CA ASP A 184 -17.71 -14.36 -21.05
C ASP A 184 -16.47 -14.08 -20.18
N THR A 185 -16.70 -14.08 -18.87
CA THR A 185 -15.68 -13.80 -17.87
C THR A 185 -14.58 -14.86 -17.82
N SER A 186 -14.78 -16.03 -18.43
CA SER A 186 -13.78 -17.10 -18.47
C SER A 186 -12.58 -16.77 -19.37
N ASN A 187 -12.75 -15.88 -20.37
CA ASN A 187 -11.66 -15.43 -21.24
C ASN A 187 -10.88 -14.24 -20.69
N ILE A 188 -11.46 -13.47 -19.77
CA ILE A 188 -10.80 -12.31 -19.14
C ILE A 188 -9.73 -12.77 -18.13
N SER A 189 -9.99 -13.86 -17.39
CA SER A 189 -9.03 -14.43 -16.44
C SER A 189 -7.77 -14.98 -17.13
N LEU A 190 -7.89 -15.49 -18.35
CA LEU A 190 -6.76 -15.95 -19.17
C LEU A 190 -5.89 -14.78 -19.68
N ALA A 191 -6.48 -13.64 -20.01
CA ALA A 191 -5.74 -12.47 -20.47
C ALA A 191 -4.97 -11.78 -19.32
N LEU A 192 -5.54 -11.74 -18.11
CA LEU A 192 -4.91 -11.13 -16.95
C LEU A 192 -3.78 -11.98 -16.34
N ASN A 193 -3.78 -13.30 -16.58
CA ASN A 193 -2.73 -14.21 -16.10
C ASN A 193 -1.49 -14.28 -17.02
N ASN A 194 -1.53 -13.63 -18.19
CA ASN A 194 -0.46 -13.65 -19.20
C ASN A 194 0.25 -12.29 -19.38
N CYS A 195 -0.04 -11.32 -18.50
CA CYS A 195 0.66 -10.02 -18.41
C CYS A 195 1.46 -9.95 -17.10
#